data_AF-A0A3B8MNI7-F1
#
_entry.id   AF-A0A3B8MNI7-F1
#
_cell.length_a   1.000
_cell.length_b   1.000
_cell.length_c   1.000
_cell.angle_alpha   90.00
_cell.angle_beta   90.00
_cell.angle_gamma   90.00
#
_symmetry.space_group_name_H-M   'P 1'
#
loop_
_entity.id
_entity.type
_entity.pdbx_description
1 polymer ?
#
loop_
_entity_poly.entity_id
_entity_poly.type
_entity_poly.pdbx_seq_one_letter_code
_entity_poly.pdbx_strand_id
1 'polypeptide(L)'
;MTDQVLGSFDGIWIAPSSPFRDLHGAIRAITFSRTRQVPRFGTCAGFQHAVLERAHNVLDFDHAQSAEYDPTASRLFVSALTCSLAPGWKYRSAS
;
A
#
# COMPACT_ATOMS: atom_id res chain seq x y z
N MET A 1 5.26 -16.68 1.79
CA MET A 1 5.10 -16.65 0.32
C MET A 1 6.45 -16.36 -0.30
N THR A 2 6.91 -17.20 -1.24
CA THR A 2 8.26 -17.11 -1.83
C THR A 2 8.19 -16.47 -3.22
N ASP A 3 9.32 -15.93 -3.68
CA ASP A 3 9.46 -15.36 -5.04
C ASP A 3 9.16 -16.39 -6.13
N GLN A 4 9.47 -17.66 -5.88
CA GLN A 4 9.18 -18.75 -6.83
C GLN A 4 7.68 -18.97 -7.02
N VAL A 5 6.89 -18.80 -5.96
CA VAL A 5 5.42 -18.83 -6.04
C VAL A 5 4.89 -17.57 -6.72
N LEU A 6 5.46 -16.40 -6.45
CA LEU A 6 5.02 -15.16 -7.10
C LEU A 6 5.31 -15.15 -8.61
N GLY A 7 6.45 -15.71 -9.02
CA GLY A 7 6.86 -15.79 -10.42
C GLY A 7 6.08 -16.78 -11.27
N SER A 8 5.22 -17.61 -10.68
CA SER A 8 4.35 -18.51 -11.45
C SER A 8 3.05 -17.86 -11.92
N PHE A 9 2.83 -16.58 -11.61
CA PHE A 9 1.61 -15.84 -12.00
C PHE A 9 1.93 -14.78 -13.06
N ASP A 10 1.00 -14.61 -14.01
CA ASP A 10 1.10 -13.58 -15.07
C ASP A 10 0.83 -12.17 -14.55
N GLY A 11 0.22 -12.05 -13.37
CA GLY A 11 -0.09 -10.79 -12.74
C GLY A 11 -0.39 -10.93 -11.26
N ILE A 12 -0.15 -9.85 -10.52
CA ILE A 12 -0.33 -9.82 -9.07
C ILE A 12 -1.38 -8.76 -8.71
N TRP A 13 -2.48 -9.20 -8.09
CA TRP A 13 -3.47 -8.30 -7.52
C TRP A 13 -3.21 -8.12 -6.02
N ILE A 14 -2.89 -6.89 -5.62
CA ILE A 14 -2.79 -6.50 -4.22
C ILE A 14 -4.17 -6.00 -3.79
N ALA A 15 -4.97 -6.92 -3.26
CA ALA A 15 -6.36 -6.72 -2.91
C ALA A 15 -6.56 -5.72 -1.75
N PRO A 16 -7.78 -5.18 -1.57
CA PRO A 16 -8.12 -4.35 -0.43
C PRO A 16 -7.99 -5.15 0.86
N SER A 17 -7.13 -4.70 1.78
CA SER A 17 -7.11 -5.17 3.16
C SER A 17 -6.23 -4.19 3.93
N SER A 18 -6.81 -3.53 4.92
CA SER A 18 -6.06 -2.73 5.86
C SER A 18 -6.64 -2.91 7.26
N PRO A 19 -5.81 -3.20 8.28
CA PRO A 19 -4.40 -3.58 8.13
C PRO A 19 -4.23 -4.96 7.46
N PHE A 20 -3.13 -5.17 6.74
CA PHE A 20 -2.82 -6.49 6.18
C PHE A 20 -2.50 -7.50 7.28
N ARG A 21 -3.03 -8.73 7.18
CA ARG A 21 -2.65 -9.84 8.08
C ARG A 21 -1.14 -10.15 8.03
N ASP A 22 -0.54 -10.08 6.84
CA ASP A 22 0.91 -10.17 6.62
C ASP A 22 1.35 -8.98 5.76
N LEU A 23 1.67 -7.86 6.41
CA LEU A 23 2.16 -6.65 5.74
C LEU A 23 3.48 -6.92 5.00
N HIS A 24 4.41 -7.67 5.59
CA HIS A 24 5.66 -8.01 4.94
C HIS A 24 5.41 -8.82 3.66
N GLY A 25 4.44 -9.73 3.65
CA GLY A 25 4.01 -10.45 2.46
C GLY A 25 3.46 -9.56 1.36
N ALA A 26 2.60 -8.60 1.73
CA ALA A 26 2.09 -7.62 0.79
C ALA A 26 3.22 -6.77 0.18
N ILE A 27 4.11 -6.23 1.02
CA ILE A 27 5.28 -5.44 0.58
C ILE A 27 6.18 -6.29 -0.33
N ARG A 28 6.48 -7.55 0.03
CA ARG A 28 7.28 -8.46 -0.83
C ARG A 28 6.65 -8.64 -2.20
N ALA A 29 5.34 -8.88 -2.29
CA ALA A 29 4.65 -9.03 -3.57
C ALA A 29 4.66 -7.73 -4.41
N ILE A 30 4.52 -6.57 -3.75
CA ILE A 30 4.63 -5.25 -4.38
C ILE A 30 6.05 -5.03 -4.95
N THR A 31 7.09 -5.25 -4.15
CA THR A 31 8.49 -5.09 -4.59
C THR A 31 8.85 -6.10 -5.67
N PHE A 32 8.44 -7.37 -5.53
CA PHE A 32 8.67 -8.41 -6.52
C PHE A 32 8.09 -8.03 -7.88
N SER A 33 6.80 -7.65 -7.91
CA SER A 33 6.14 -7.27 -9.16
C SER A 33 6.81 -6.07 -9.84
N ARG A 34 7.23 -5.05 -9.07
CA ARG A 34 7.96 -3.90 -9.62
C ARG A 34 9.33 -4.29 -10.18
N THR A 35 10.14 -5.01 -9.41
CA THR A 35 11.54 -5.31 -9.76
C THR A 35 11.66 -6.36 -10.86
N ARG A 36 10.67 -7.24 -11.00
CA ARG A 36 10.61 -8.27 -12.05
C ARG A 36 9.71 -7.91 -13.23
N GLN A 37 9.17 -6.69 -13.25
CA GLN A 37 8.24 -6.21 -14.29
C GLN A 37 7.02 -7.11 -14.51
N VAL A 38 6.53 -7.76 -13.44
CA VAL A 38 5.26 -8.49 -13.47
C VAL A 38 4.11 -7.48 -13.34
N PRO A 39 3.10 -7.53 -14.23
CA PRO A 39 1.93 -6.67 -14.13
C PRO A 39 1.29 -6.73 -12.73
N ARG A 40 1.01 -5.57 -12.15
CA ARG A 40 0.37 -5.47 -10.84
C ARG A 40 -0.82 -4.53 -10.87
N PHE A 41 -1.86 -4.91 -10.13
CA PHE A 41 -3.02 -4.07 -9.86
C PHE A 41 -3.16 -3.92 -8.35
N GLY A 42 -3.24 -2.70 -7.84
CA GLY A 42 -3.36 -2.42 -6.41
C GLY A 42 -4.63 -1.63 -6.13
N THR A 43 -5.43 -2.06 -5.16
CA THR A 43 -6.67 -1.38 -4.76
C THR A 43 -6.67 -1.06 -3.27
N CYS A 44 -7.24 0.08 -2.88
CA CYS A 44 -7.26 0.55 -1.48
C CYS A 44 -5.85 0.52 -0.85
N ALA A 45 -5.67 -0.23 0.24
CA ALA A 45 -4.36 -0.44 0.87
C ALA A 45 -3.29 -0.97 -0.09
N GLY A 46 -3.66 -1.79 -1.09
CA GLY A 46 -2.71 -2.25 -2.10
C GLY A 46 -2.13 -1.11 -2.94
N PHE A 47 -2.92 -0.09 -3.24
CA PHE A 47 -2.44 1.13 -3.90
C PHE A 47 -1.62 2.00 -2.94
N GLN A 48 -2.07 2.17 -1.70
CA GLN A 48 -1.33 2.94 -0.70
C GLN A 48 0.08 2.38 -0.48
N HIS A 49 0.22 1.06 -0.28
CA HIS A 49 1.51 0.42 -0.08
C HIS A 49 2.34 0.34 -1.37
N ALA A 50 1.71 0.37 -2.55
CA ALA A 50 2.40 0.54 -3.81
C ALA A 50 3.11 1.90 -3.92
N VAL A 51 2.48 2.96 -3.40
CA VAL A 51 3.05 4.31 -3.36
C VAL A 51 4.19 4.36 -2.35
N LEU A 52 3.99 3.81 -1.15
CA LEU A 52 5.02 3.76 -0.11
C LEU A 52 6.25 2.97 -0.56
N GLU A 53 6.07 1.80 -1.16
CA GLU A 53 7.18 0.98 -1.69
C GLU A 53 8.00 1.74 -2.74
N ARG A 54 7.32 2.50 -3.62
CA ARG A 54 7.98 3.34 -4.63
C ARG A 54 8.73 4.51 -3.98
N ALA A 55 8.13 5.15 -2.98
CA ALA A 55 8.73 6.25 -2.25
C ALA A 55 10.06 5.83 -1.59
N HIS A 56 10.06 4.67 -0.91
CA HIS A 56 11.26 4.12 -0.29
C HIS A 56 12.31 3.63 -1.29
N ASN A 57 11.92 2.80 -2.25
CA ASN A 57 12.90 2.03 -3.03
C ASN A 57 13.30 2.67 -4.36
N VAL A 58 12.67 3.78 -4.76
CA VAL A 58 12.94 4.43 -6.05
C VAL A 58 13.17 5.94 -5.92
N LEU A 59 12.55 6.60 -4.94
CA LEU A 59 12.60 8.05 -4.80
C LEU A 59 13.41 8.52 -3.57
N ASP A 60 14.06 7.60 -2.86
CA ASP A 60 14.87 7.87 -1.66
C ASP A 60 14.13 8.67 -0.57
N PHE A 61 12.80 8.49 -0.48
CA PHE A 61 12.02 8.99 0.65
C PHE A 61 12.03 7.95 1.77
N ASP A 62 13.14 7.91 2.48
CA ASP A 62 13.26 7.17 3.72
C ASP A 62 12.14 7.60 4.68
N HIS A 63 11.55 6.62 5.36
CA HIS A 63 10.46 6.82 6.33
C HIS A 63 9.13 7.39 5.79
N ALA A 64 8.88 7.36 4.47
CA ALA A 64 7.53 7.55 3.94
C ALA A 64 6.53 6.60 4.62
N GLN A 65 5.43 7.12 5.16
CA GLN A 65 4.56 6.32 6.03
C GLN A 65 3.08 6.58 5.81
N SER A 66 2.25 5.61 6.18
CA SER A 66 0.81 5.75 6.32
C SER A 66 0.44 6.05 7.77
N ALA A 67 -0.41 7.06 7.95
CA ALA A 67 -0.95 7.45 9.26
C ALA A 67 -1.77 6.33 9.91
N GLU A 68 -2.22 5.34 9.14
CA GLU A 68 -2.89 4.15 9.67
C GLU A 68 -1.94 3.25 10.49
N TYR A 69 -0.66 3.24 10.14
CA TYR A 69 0.36 2.41 10.82
C TYR A 69 1.20 3.20 11.82
N ASP A 70 1.56 4.44 11.48
CA ASP A 70 2.23 5.36 12.39
C ASP A 70 1.75 6.80 12.13
N PRO A 71 0.79 7.31 12.92
CA PRO A 71 0.26 8.66 12.77
C PRO A 71 1.24 9.76 13.19
N THR A 72 2.35 9.40 13.85
CA THR A 72 3.36 10.34 14.36
C THR A 72 4.60 10.42 13.47
N ALA A 73 4.65 9.63 12.39
CA ALA A 73 5.75 9.63 11.45
C ALA A 73 6.00 11.04 10.88
N SER A 74 7.26 11.42 10.77
CA SER A 74 7.68 12.74 10.28
C SER A 74 7.28 13.00 8.82
N ARG A 75 6.99 11.94 8.05
CA ARG A 75 6.71 12.02 6.61
C ARG A 75 5.53 11.13 6.21
N LEU A 76 4.32 11.64 6.42
CA LEU A 76 3.08 10.98 6.01
C LEU A 76 2.82 11.16 4.52
N PHE A 77 2.80 10.05 3.77
CA PHE A 77 2.39 10.00 2.37
C PHE A 77 0.92 9.61 2.21
N VAL A 78 0.38 8.88 3.19
CA VAL A 78 -1.02 8.46 3.22
C VAL A 78 -1.60 8.91 4.56
N SER A 79 -2.60 9.78 4.50
CA SER A 79 -3.31 10.29 5.69
C SER A 79 -4.81 10.31 5.43
N ALA A 80 -5.59 10.30 6.51
CA ALA A 80 -7.02 10.53 6.41
C ALA A 80 -7.29 11.94 5.85
N LEU A 81 -8.35 12.07 5.05
CA LEU A 81 -8.84 13.38 4.65
C LEU A 81 -9.40 14.12 5.87
N THR A 82 -9.13 15.41 5.98
CA THR A 82 -9.64 16.26 7.07
C THR A 82 -11.15 16.53 6.95
N CYS A 83 -11.72 16.30 5.77
CA CYS A 83 -13.15 16.44 5.50
C CYS A 83 -13.59 15.43 4.42
N SER A 84 -14.91 15.24 4.28
CA SER A 84 -15.45 14.39 3.22
C SER A 84 -15.14 14.95 1.82
N LEU A 85 -14.76 14.07 0.90
CA LEU A 85 -14.46 14.41 -0.48
C LEU A 85 -15.67 14.96 -1.25
N ALA A 86 -16.88 14.51 -0.91
CA ALA A 86 -18.13 14.95 -1.53
C ALA A 86 -19.14 15.42 -0.46
N PRO A 87 -19.82 16.57 -0.65
CA PRO A 87 -20.87 17.04 0.27
C PRO A 87 -21.97 15.98 0.42
N GLY A 88 -22.30 15.62 1.67
CA GLY A 88 -23.33 14.62 1.98
C GLY A 88 -22.83 13.19 2.17
N TRP A 89 -21.57 12.88 1.84
CA TRP A 89 -20.98 11.58 2.20
C TRP A 89 -20.55 11.61 3.66
N LYS A 90 -21.41 11.11 4.56
CA LYS A 90 -21.02 10.91 5.98
C LYS A 90 -20.00 9.78 6.03
N TYR A 91 -18.74 10.13 6.32
CA TYR A 91 -17.73 9.15 6.70
C TYR A 91 -18.23 8.45 7.98
N ARG A 92 -18.71 7.20 7.87
CA ARG A 92 -19.02 6.40 9.06
C ARG A 92 -17.68 6.01 9.67
N SER A 93 -17.29 6.69 10.75
CA SER A 93 -16.29 6.13 11.66
C SER A 93 -16.79 4.75 12.10
N ALA A 94 -15.99 3.71 11.86
CA ALA A 94 -16.25 2.41 12.45
C ALA A 94 -16.19 2.58 13.97
N SER A 95 -17.33 2.36 14.62
CA SER A 95 -17.48 2.17 16.06
C SER A 95 -16.95 0.81 16.47
#